data_AF-A0AAN8AIS3-F1
#
_entry.id   AF-A0AAN8AIS3-F1
#
_cell.length_a   1.000
_cell.length_b   1.000
_cell.length_c   1.000
_cell.angle_alpha   90.00
_cell.angle_beta   90.00
_cell.angle_gamma   90.00
#
_symmetry.space_group_name_H-M   'P 1'
#
loop_
_entity.id
_entity.type
_entity.pdbx_description
1 polymer ?
#
loop_
_entity_poly.entity_id
_entity_poly.type
_entity_poly.pdbx_seq_one_letter_code
_entity_poly.pdbx_strand_id
1 'polypeptide(L)'
;MGRKKKKQMKPWCWYCNRDFDDEKILIQHQKAKHFKCHICHKKLYTGPGLAIHCMQVHKETIDGVPNAIPGRTDIELEIYGMEGIPEKDMEERRRLLEQKNQETQKKKQNQDDSDEYDEDDEPGPSFQLPACRTAAGHIHPPHDAAWNASWLWSTRDTTRKLLG
;
A
#
# COMPACT_ATOMS: atom_id res chain seq x y z
N MET A 1 11.31 -31.13 -24.56
CA MET A 1 11.82 -30.46 -23.35
C MET A 1 11.56 -28.95 -23.47
N GLY A 2 10.39 -28.47 -23.04
CA GLY A 2 10.06 -27.04 -23.10
C GLY A 2 10.94 -26.24 -22.15
N ARG A 3 11.67 -25.25 -22.65
CA ARG A 3 12.41 -24.28 -21.83
C ARG A 3 11.43 -23.59 -20.90
N LYS A 4 11.38 -24.01 -19.63
CA LYS A 4 10.65 -23.32 -18.58
C LYS A 4 11.34 -21.96 -18.39
N LYS A 5 10.78 -20.92 -19.02
CA LYS A 5 11.25 -19.54 -18.90
C LYS A 5 11.27 -19.22 -17.40
N LYS A 6 12.46 -18.94 -16.84
CA LYS A 6 12.57 -18.43 -15.47
C LYS A 6 11.64 -17.22 -15.41
N LYS A 7 10.60 -17.27 -14.57
CA LYS A 7 9.75 -16.12 -14.34
C LYS A 7 10.68 -15.01 -13.85
N GLN A 8 10.82 -13.94 -14.63
CA GLN A 8 11.48 -12.74 -14.14
C GLN A 8 10.71 -12.30 -12.91
N MET A 9 11.44 -12.08 -11.81
CA MET A 9 10.81 -11.55 -10.61
C MET A 9 10.32 -10.14 -10.89
N LYS A 10 9.16 -9.80 -10.32
CA LYS A 10 8.60 -8.46 -10.41
C LYS A 10 9.58 -7.47 -9.76
N PRO A 11 9.92 -6.35 -10.42
CA PRO A 11 10.87 -5.40 -9.86
C PRO A 11 10.35 -4.81 -8.55
N TRP A 12 11.26 -4.59 -7.60
CA TRP A 12 10.91 -4.13 -6.26
C TRP A 12 11.96 -3.15 -5.73
N CYS A 13 11.55 -2.28 -4.83
CA CYS A 13 12.45 -1.31 -4.23
C CYS A 13 13.12 -1.87 -2.98
N TRP A 14 14.45 -2.02 -3.03
CA TRP A 14 15.25 -2.51 -1.91
C TRP A 14 15.04 -1.74 -0.60
N TYR A 15 14.96 -0.40 -0.70
CA TYR A 15 14.80 0.49 0.46
C TYR A 15 13.45 0.40 1.18
N CYS A 16 12.35 0.13 0.48
CA CYS A 16 10.99 0.21 1.07
C CYS A 16 10.09 -0.99 0.77
N ASN A 17 10.65 -2.04 0.18
CA ASN A 17 9.99 -3.30 -0.15
C ASN A 17 8.76 -3.23 -1.07
N ARG A 18 8.45 -2.08 -1.70
CA ARG A 18 7.34 -1.94 -2.64
C ARG A 18 7.64 -2.62 -3.98
N ASP A 19 6.65 -3.34 -4.51
CA ASP A 19 6.70 -3.95 -5.84
C ASP A 19 6.21 -2.99 -6.94
N PHE A 20 6.74 -3.16 -8.15
CA PHE A 20 6.47 -2.35 -9.33
C PHE A 20 6.30 -3.24 -10.55
N ASP A 21 5.51 -2.82 -11.54
CA ASP A 21 5.34 -3.60 -12.78
C ASP A 21 6.57 -3.49 -13.70
N ASP A 22 7.19 -2.31 -13.73
CA ASP A 22 8.32 -2.00 -14.61
C ASP A 22 9.51 -1.43 -13.84
N GLU A 23 10.71 -1.78 -14.30
CA GLU A 23 11.96 -1.25 -13.75
C GLU A 23 12.04 0.28 -13.88
N LYS A 24 11.49 0.84 -14.96
CA LYS A 24 11.43 2.31 -15.15
C LYS A 24 10.62 2.99 -14.04
N ILE A 25 9.50 2.39 -13.64
CA ILE A 25 8.64 2.94 -12.57
C ILE A 25 9.35 2.79 -11.23
N LEU A 26 10.04 1.67 -10.99
CA LEU A 26 10.90 1.48 -9.82
C LEU A 26 11.98 2.57 -9.72
N ILE A 27 12.71 2.83 -10.81
CA ILE A 27 13.73 3.88 -10.85
C ILE A 27 13.12 5.25 -10.55
N GLN A 28 11.97 5.58 -11.16
CA GLN A 28 11.28 6.84 -10.86
C GLN A 28 10.87 6.96 -9.39
N HIS A 29 10.40 5.86 -8.79
CA HIS A 29 10.09 5.79 -7.36
C HIS A 29 11.34 6.04 -6.50
N GLN A 30 12.45 5.37 -6.79
CA GLN A 30 13.73 5.55 -6.08
C GLN A 30 14.15 7.02 -6.08
N LYS A 31 14.17 7.65 -7.27
CA LYS A 31 14.50 9.07 -7.43
C LYS A 31 13.58 10.01 -6.64
N ALA A 32 12.28 9.72 -6.59
CA ALA A 32 11.30 10.60 -5.97
C ALA A 32 11.18 10.43 -4.45
N LYS A 33 11.44 9.23 -3.93
CA LYS A 33 11.27 8.89 -2.51
C LYS A 33 12.58 8.82 -1.73
N HIS A 34 13.61 8.19 -2.30
CA HIS A 34 14.84 7.85 -1.58
C HIS A 34 15.98 8.78 -1.96
N PHE A 35 16.07 9.16 -3.23
CA PHE A 35 17.17 9.99 -3.75
C PHE A 35 16.76 11.45 -4.00
N LYS A 36 15.90 12.00 -3.13
CA LYS A 36 15.48 13.40 -3.19
C LYS A 36 16.20 14.19 -2.11
N CYS A 37 16.97 15.21 -2.52
CA CYS A 37 17.58 16.14 -1.58
C CYS A 37 16.49 16.83 -0.73
N HIS A 38 16.66 16.86 0.59
CA HIS A 38 15.72 17.51 1.50
C HIS A 38 15.78 19.04 1.44
N ILE A 39 16.84 19.61 0.85
CA ILE A 39 17.10 21.05 0.84
C ILE A 39 16.59 21.69 -0.46
N CYS A 40 17.13 21.26 -1.61
CA CYS A 40 16.76 21.83 -2.91
C CYS A 40 15.78 20.97 -3.71
N HIS A 41 15.34 19.83 -3.17
CA HIS A 41 14.41 18.90 -3.83
C HIS A 41 14.91 18.31 -5.16
N LYS A 42 16.21 18.47 -5.49
CA LYS A 42 16.84 17.82 -6.64
C LYS A 42 16.77 16.30 -6.45
N LYS A 43 16.38 15.61 -7.52
CA LYS A 43 16.31 14.15 -7.58
C LYS A 43 17.58 13.60 -8.21
N LEU A 44 18.27 12.73 -7.50
CA LEU A 44 19.50 12.05 -7.91
C LEU A 44 19.17 10.60 -8.26
N TYR A 45 20.16 9.86 -8.78
CA TYR A 45 19.96 8.50 -9.27
C TYR A 45 20.41 7.41 -8.30
N THR A 46 21.35 7.71 -7.40
CA THR A 46 21.97 6.75 -6.49
C THR A 46 22.19 7.36 -5.10
N GLY A 47 22.38 6.51 -4.09
CA GLY A 47 22.71 6.91 -2.72
C GLY A 47 23.97 7.77 -2.63
N PRO A 48 25.12 7.35 -3.19
CA PRO A 48 26.34 8.14 -3.15
C PRO A 48 26.18 9.48 -3.87
N GLY A 49 25.43 9.50 -4.98
CA GLY A 49 25.12 10.72 -5.70
C GLY A 49 24.30 11.72 -4.86
N LEU A 50 23.38 11.25 -4.02
CA LEU A 50 22.65 12.08 -3.07
C LEU A 50 23.58 12.64 -1.98
N ALA A 51 24.45 11.80 -1.41
CA ALA A 51 25.41 12.21 -0.36
C ALA A 51 26.34 13.31 -0.86
N ILE A 52 26.96 13.08 -2.01
CA ILE A 52 27.87 14.02 -2.65
C ILE A 52 27.13 15.33 -2.96
N HIS A 53 25.89 15.25 -3.46
CA HIS A 53 25.10 16.44 -3.76
C HIS A 53 24.84 17.29 -2.51
N CYS A 54 24.39 16.68 -1.41
CA CYS A 54 24.16 17.39 -0.15
C CYS A 54 25.47 18.03 0.37
N MET A 55 26.57 17.27 0.35
CA MET A 55 27.85 17.74 0.86
C MET A 55 28.44 18.88 0.01
N GLN A 56 28.39 18.77 -1.31
CA GLN A 56 29.02 19.75 -2.21
C GLN A 56 28.19 21.03 -2.35
N VAL A 57 26.88 20.89 -2.55
CA VAL A 57 25.99 22.02 -2.87
C VAL A 57 25.50 22.72 -1.61
N HIS A 58 25.24 21.97 -0.54
CA HIS A 58 24.62 22.50 0.66
C HIS A 58 25.51 22.47 1.90
N LYS A 59 26.70 21.85 1.80
CA LYS A 59 27.62 21.64 2.94
C LYS A 59 26.96 20.87 4.08
N GLU A 60 25.99 20.01 3.76
CA GLU A 60 25.35 19.10 4.69
C GLU A 60 25.77 17.65 4.42
N THR A 61 26.04 16.90 5.47
CA THR A 61 26.30 15.46 5.40
C THR A 61 25.02 14.68 5.67
N ILE A 62 24.85 13.54 5.01
CA ILE A 62 23.75 12.61 5.26
C ILE A 62 24.32 11.24 5.59
N ASP A 63 23.87 10.66 6.70
CA ASP A 63 24.41 9.38 7.20
C ASP A 63 23.75 8.16 6.53
N GLY A 64 22.66 8.37 5.79
CA GLY A 64 21.93 7.29 5.15
C GLY A 64 20.82 7.76 4.21
N VAL A 65 20.28 6.81 3.45
CA VAL A 65 19.17 7.05 2.53
C VAL A 65 17.87 7.32 3.32
N PRO A 66 17.18 8.46 3.10
CA PRO A 66 15.94 8.78 3.80
C PRO A 66 14.81 7.85 3.36
N ASN A 67 13.83 7.63 4.25
CA ASN A 67 12.64 6.80 4.00
C ASN A 67 12.92 5.33 3.65
N ALA A 68 14.12 4.84 3.98
CA ALA A 68 14.47 3.42 3.89
C ALA A 68 14.12 2.67 5.19
N ILE A 69 13.91 1.36 5.05
CA ILE A 69 13.69 0.43 6.17
C ILE A 69 14.99 0.36 7.01
N PRO A 70 14.90 0.24 8.34
CA PRO A 70 16.07 0.06 9.19
C PRO A 70 16.94 -1.11 8.72
N GLY A 71 18.26 -0.92 8.67
CA GLY A 71 19.20 -1.91 8.16
C GLY A 71 19.36 -1.93 6.63
N ARG A 72 18.63 -1.08 5.91
CA ARG A 72 18.78 -0.85 4.45
C ARG A 72 18.97 0.62 4.11
N THR A 73 19.62 1.36 5.00
CA THR A 73 19.88 2.81 4.87
C THR A 73 21.25 3.12 4.27
N ASP A 74 22.05 2.09 3.97
CA ASP A 74 23.41 2.23 3.50
C ASP A 74 23.48 3.09 2.23
N ILE A 75 24.28 4.15 2.30
CA ILE A 75 24.41 5.15 1.26
C ILE A 75 25.54 4.83 0.29
N GLU A 76 26.44 3.92 0.62
CA GLU A 76 27.56 3.53 -0.23
C GLU A 76 27.12 2.56 -1.34
N LEU A 77 25.98 1.89 -1.16
CA LEU A 77 25.45 0.96 -2.16
C LEU A 77 24.88 1.69 -3.38
N GLU A 78 25.43 1.38 -4.55
CA GLU A 78 25.01 1.90 -5.85
C GLU A 78 23.86 1.09 -6.44
N ILE A 79 22.66 1.23 -5.87
CA ILE A 79 21.47 0.56 -6.38
C ILE A 79 20.79 1.42 -7.44
N TYR A 80 20.60 0.86 -8.64
CA TYR A 80 19.86 1.47 -9.75
C TYR A 80 18.81 0.49 -10.28
N GLY A 81 17.52 0.75 -10.04
CA GLY A 81 16.49 -0.23 -10.36
C GLY A 81 16.68 -1.50 -9.54
N MET A 82 16.88 -2.64 -10.21
CA MET A 82 17.27 -3.90 -9.57
C MET A 82 18.77 -4.19 -9.59
N GLU A 83 19.55 -3.39 -10.33
CA GLU A 83 21.00 -3.52 -10.39
C GLU A 83 21.64 -2.98 -9.10
N GLY A 84 22.71 -3.62 -8.63
CA GLY A 84 23.42 -3.23 -7.41
C GLY A 84 22.81 -3.74 -6.11
N ILE A 85 21.66 -4.44 -6.15
CA ILE A 85 21.09 -5.08 -4.95
C ILE A 85 21.98 -6.27 -4.55
N PRO A 86 22.41 -6.39 -3.27
CA PRO A 86 23.19 -7.53 -2.80
C PRO A 86 22.50 -8.87 -3.08
N GLU A 87 23.23 -9.86 -3.59
CA GLU A 87 22.68 -11.17 -3.98
C GLU A 87 21.97 -11.88 -2.83
N LYS A 88 22.44 -11.67 -1.58
CA LYS A 88 21.80 -12.21 -0.38
C LYS A 88 20.34 -11.73 -0.23
N ASP A 89 20.08 -10.45 -0.43
CA ASP A 89 18.73 -9.87 -0.35
C ASP A 89 17.86 -10.30 -1.54
N MET A 90 18.47 -10.47 -2.72
CA MET A 90 17.77 -10.96 -3.92
C MET A 90 17.25 -12.39 -3.72
N GLU A 91 18.07 -13.26 -3.15
CA GLU A 91 17.71 -14.64 -2.85
C GLU A 91 16.71 -14.73 -1.68
N GLU A 92 16.88 -13.91 -0.64
CA GLU A 92 15.90 -13.81 0.45
C GLU A 92 14.51 -13.39 -0.08
N ARG A 93 14.45 -12.35 -0.91
CA ARG A 93 13.20 -11.90 -1.57
C ARG A 93 12.58 -13.04 -2.38
N ARG A 94 13.39 -13.80 -3.12
CA ARG A 94 12.92 -14.97 -3.90
C ARG A 94 12.26 -16.01 -2.99
N ARG A 95 12.92 -16.39 -1.89
CA ARG A 95 12.41 -17.39 -0.94
C ARG A 95 11.11 -16.96 -0.29
N LEU A 96 11.01 -15.69 0.13
CA LEU A 96 9.79 -15.15 0.74
C LEU A 96 8.60 -15.18 -0.22
N LEU A 97 8.82 -14.85 -1.50
CA LEU A 97 7.77 -14.91 -2.53
C LEU A 97 7.33 -16.35 -2.81
N GLU A 98 8.26 -17.31 -2.81
CA GLU A 98 7.94 -18.72 -2.99
C GLU A 98 7.12 -19.28 -1.82
N GLN A 99 7.51 -18.98 -0.58
CA GLN A 99 6.77 -19.39 0.62
C GLN A 99 5.33 -18.84 0.62
N LYS A 100 5.17 -17.54 0.36
CA LYS A 100 3.85 -16.89 0.31
C LYS A 100 2.92 -17.50 -0.75
N ASN A 101 3.47 -17.94 -1.88
CA ASN A 101 2.69 -18.58 -2.95
C ASN A 101 2.19 -19.97 -2.53
N GLN A 102 3.03 -20.76 -1.85
CA GLN A 102 2.66 -22.09 -1.34
C GLN A 102 1.53 -22.00 -0.30
N GLU A 103 1.61 -21.05 0.63
CA GLU A 103 0.56 -20.83 1.64
C GLU A 103 -0.78 -20.43 1.00
N THR A 104 -0.74 -19.56 -0.01
CA THR A 104 -1.95 -19.09 -0.71
C THR A 104 -2.64 -20.22 -1.48
N GLN A 105 -1.90 -21.13 -2.10
CA GLN A 105 -2.46 -22.30 -2.79
C GLN A 105 -3.14 -23.28 -1.81
N LYS A 106 -2.50 -23.56 -0.68
CA LYS A 106 -3.05 -24.48 0.32
C LYS A 106 -4.35 -23.97 0.95
N LYS A 107 -4.49 -22.64 1.10
CA LYS A 107 -5.73 -22.02 1.61
C LYS A 107 -6.89 -22.08 0.61
N LYS A 108 -6.63 -21.95 -0.70
CA LYS A 108 -7.67 -22.04 -1.74
C LYS A 108 -8.21 -23.45 -1.93
N GLN A 109 -7.41 -24.47 -1.66
CA GLN A 109 -7.81 -25.88 -1.82
C GLN A 109 -8.70 -26.39 -0.68
N ASN A 110 -8.80 -25.65 0.44
CA ASN A 110 -9.54 -26.04 1.65
C ASN A 110 -10.87 -25.30 1.81
N GLN A 111 -11.28 -24.50 0.81
CA GLN A 111 -12.47 -23.64 0.84
C GLN A 111 -13.51 -24.03 -0.22
N ASP A 112 -13.29 -25.14 -0.93
CA ASP A 112 -14.13 -25.68 -2.00
C ASP A 112 -14.88 -26.98 -1.56
N ASP A 113 -14.82 -27.32 -0.27
CA ASP A 113 -15.41 -28.55 0.32
C ASP A 113 -16.48 -28.21 1.37
N SER A 114 -17.23 -27.13 1.19
CA SER A 114 -18.33 -26.77 2.10
C SER A 114 -19.36 -25.84 1.45
N ASP A 115 -20.11 -26.33 0.46
CA ASP A 115 -21.39 -25.75 0.01
C ASP A 115 -22.23 -26.88 -0.62
N GLU A 116 -22.81 -27.75 0.21
CA GLU A 116 -23.93 -28.63 -0.17
C GLU A 116 -24.99 -28.52 0.95
N TYR A 117 -26.27 -28.51 0.55
CA TYR A 117 -27.51 -28.45 1.34
C TYR A 117 -28.02 -27.05 1.74
N ASP A 118 -28.88 -26.48 0.89
CA ASP A 118 -30.32 -26.39 1.20
C ASP A 118 -31.12 -26.13 -0.09
N GLU A 119 -31.89 -27.12 -0.51
CA GLU A 119 -32.82 -27.07 -1.64
C GLU A 119 -34.22 -27.21 -1.04
N ASP A 120 -34.95 -26.10 -0.88
CA ASP A 120 -36.41 -26.12 -0.81
C ASP A 120 -36.98 -24.83 -1.42
N ASP A 121 -37.63 -25.03 -2.56
CA ASP A 121 -38.31 -24.09 -3.43
C ASP A 121 -39.70 -23.79 -2.87
N GLU A 122 -40.08 -22.51 -2.70
CA GLU A 122 -41.51 -22.17 -2.58
C GLU A 122 -41.82 -20.84 -3.31
N PRO A 123 -42.62 -20.88 -4.39
CA PRO A 123 -43.00 -19.71 -5.18
C PRO A 123 -44.22 -19.02 -4.56
N GLY A 124 -44.05 -17.72 -4.27
CA GLY A 124 -45.15 -16.90 -3.76
C GLY A 124 -46.29 -16.66 -4.77
N PRO A 125 -47.46 -16.24 -4.27
CA PRO A 125 -48.36 -15.43 -5.09
C PRO A 125 -48.86 -14.17 -4.37
N SER A 126 -48.70 -13.05 -5.09
CA SER A 126 -49.75 -12.11 -5.50
C SER A 126 -50.80 -11.57 -4.51
N PHE A 127 -50.93 -10.24 -4.59
CA PHE A 127 -52.13 -9.40 -4.43
C PHE A 127 -52.44 -8.66 -3.11
N GLN A 128 -52.64 -7.35 -3.33
CA GLN A 128 -53.66 -6.44 -2.77
C GLN A 128 -53.22 -5.45 -1.67
N LEU A 129 -53.01 -4.20 -2.08
CA LEU A 129 -53.18 -2.99 -1.24
C LEU A 129 -54.69 -2.76 -0.97
N PRO A 130 -55.06 -2.25 0.22
CA PRO A 130 -55.55 -0.86 0.25
C PRO A 130 -55.25 -0.05 1.55
N ALA A 131 -55.08 1.26 1.32
CA ALA A 131 -55.40 2.47 2.10
C ALA A 131 -55.53 2.49 3.66
N CYS A 132 -54.72 3.39 4.24
CA CYS A 132 -54.93 4.34 5.35
C CYS A 132 -55.63 3.91 6.68
N ARG A 133 -54.97 4.18 7.83
CA ARG A 133 -55.37 5.17 8.86
C ARG A 133 -54.49 5.17 10.13
N THR A 134 -54.13 6.39 10.55
CA THR A 134 -53.71 6.94 11.87
C THR A 134 -53.83 6.08 13.14
N ALA A 135 -52.79 6.07 13.99
CA ALA A 135 -52.72 6.81 15.27
C ALA A 135 -51.62 6.30 16.25
N ALA A 136 -50.76 7.24 16.66
CA ALA A 136 -50.01 7.43 17.91
C ALA A 136 -49.94 6.34 19.03
N GLY A 137 -48.71 6.10 19.51
CA GLY A 137 -48.34 5.61 20.86
C GLY A 137 -46.88 5.08 20.90
N HIS A 138 -45.87 5.85 21.36
CA HIS A 138 -45.24 5.77 22.71
C HIS A 138 -44.86 4.31 23.11
N ILE A 139 -43.63 3.84 23.39
CA ILE A 139 -42.47 4.37 24.15
C ILE A 139 -41.24 3.43 24.02
N HIS A 140 -40.06 4.03 23.83
CA HIS A 140 -38.66 3.72 24.23
C HIS A 140 -37.84 2.50 23.72
N PRO A 141 -36.55 2.72 23.36
CA PRO A 141 -35.54 1.70 23.06
C PRO A 141 -34.60 1.40 24.25
N PRO A 142 -33.91 0.23 24.30
CA PRO A 142 -32.79 0.02 25.19
C PRO A 142 -31.43 0.22 24.49
N HIS A 143 -30.64 1.09 25.13
CA HIS A 143 -29.23 0.93 25.49
C HIS A 143 -28.12 1.03 24.42
N ASP A 144 -27.37 2.15 24.52
CA ASP A 144 -25.91 2.31 24.41
C ASP A 144 -25.09 1.11 23.89
N ALA A 145 -24.17 1.29 22.93
CA ALA A 145 -23.02 2.17 23.14
C ALA A 145 -22.37 2.70 21.84
N ALA A 146 -21.87 3.93 21.96
CA ALA A 146 -20.85 4.56 21.13
C ALA A 146 -19.59 3.65 21.00
N TRP A 147 -18.65 3.88 20.08
CA TRP A 147 -17.52 4.78 20.32
C TRP A 147 -16.86 5.20 18.98
N ASN A 148 -16.90 6.50 18.73
CA ASN A 148 -15.81 7.37 18.28
C ASN A 148 -15.15 7.17 16.91
N ALA A 149 -15.81 7.72 15.88
CA ALA A 149 -15.14 8.29 14.71
C ALA A 149 -14.59 9.69 15.06
N SER A 150 -13.33 9.75 15.49
CA SER A 150 -12.52 10.98 15.41
C SER A 150 -11.77 11.00 14.09
N TRP A 151 -11.39 12.19 13.64
CA TRP A 151 -10.65 12.53 12.42
C TRP A 151 -11.50 12.90 11.19
N LEU A 152 -12.24 14.02 11.27
CA LEU A 152 -12.49 14.90 10.13
C LEU A 152 -12.94 16.31 10.60
N TRP A 153 -11.99 17.03 11.18
CA TRP A 153 -11.92 18.49 11.33
C TRP A 153 -10.40 18.73 11.25
N SER A 154 -9.83 19.49 10.32
CA SER A 154 -10.10 20.87 10.02
C SER A 154 -9.46 21.21 8.68
N THR A 155 -10.26 21.67 7.72
CA THR A 155 -9.82 22.58 6.65
C THR A 155 -11.08 23.08 5.94
N ARG A 156 -11.54 24.30 6.28
CA ARG A 156 -11.86 25.30 5.26
C ARG A 156 -12.21 26.69 5.80
N ASP A 157 -11.61 27.66 5.13
CA ASP A 157 -12.16 28.92 4.66
C ASP A 157 -12.30 30.14 5.60
N THR A 158 -11.17 30.85 5.68
CA THR A 158 -11.05 32.27 5.37
C THR A 158 -11.90 32.67 4.16
N THR A 159 -13.06 33.31 4.36
CA THR A 159 -13.45 34.59 3.72
C THR A 159 -14.90 34.95 4.06
N ARG A 160 -15.09 35.99 4.90
CA ARG A 160 -16.29 36.82 4.81
C ARG A 160 -15.98 38.26 5.23
N LYS A 161 -15.50 39.04 4.26
CA LYS A 161 -15.71 40.49 4.20
C LYS A 161 -17.20 40.70 3.93
N LEU A 162 -17.90 41.45 4.80
CA LEU A 162 -18.98 42.41 4.49
C LEU A 162 -19.79 42.75 5.76
N LEU A 163 -20.06 44.06 5.89
CA LEU A 163 -20.93 44.78 6.85
C LEU A 163 -20.32 45.18 8.21
N GLY A 164 -20.17 46.50 8.38
CA GLY A 164 -19.99 47.20 9.66
C GLY A 164 -18.94 48.28 9.59
#